data_AF-A0A962PE86-F1
#
_entry.id   AF-A0A962PE86-F1
#
_cell.length_a   1.000
_cell.length_b   1.000
_cell.length_c   1.000
_cell.angle_alpha   90.00
_cell.angle_beta   90.00
_cell.angle_gamma   90.00
#
_symmetry.space_group_name_H-M   'P 1'
#
loop_
_entity.id
_entity.type
_entity.pdbx_description
1 polymer ?
#
loop_
_entity_poly.entity_id
_entity_poly.type
_entity_poly.pdbx_seq_one_letter_code
_entity_poly.pdbx_strand_id
1 'polypeptide(L)' 'LNIEIEAPLEELAQKLDRSKNYLINQAVKEFISRQAVEEARWQDTLEALDSVKNDHLVDEQEVTEWLESWGSDNKPPPRL' A
#
# COMPACT_ATOMS: atom_id res chain seq x y z
N LEU A 1 -10.50 -28.57 1.21
CA LEU A 1 -9.77 -27.59 2.07
C LEU A 1 -8.89 -28.37 3.02
N ASN A 2 -7.73 -27.81 3.40
CA ASN A 2 -6.91 -28.39 4.47
C ASN A 2 -7.74 -28.44 5.77
N ILE A 3 -7.62 -29.51 6.54
CA ILE A 3 -8.34 -29.72 7.81
C ILE A 3 -8.09 -28.56 8.78
N GLU A 4 -6.89 -27.97 8.73
CA GLU A 4 -6.50 -26.81 9.54
C GLU A 4 -7.37 -25.56 9.30
N ILE A 5 -8.03 -25.45 8.14
CA ILE A 5 -8.86 -24.30 7.78
C ILE A 5 -10.34 -24.63 7.87
N GLU A 6 -10.74 -25.87 7.59
CA GLU A 6 -12.15 -26.26 7.49
C GLU A 6 -12.92 -26.05 8.80
N ALA A 7 -12.39 -26.54 9.94
CA ALA A 7 -13.06 -26.43 11.23
C ALA A 7 -13.14 -24.96 11.73
N PRO A 8 -12.05 -24.17 11.71
CA PRO A 8 -12.13 -22.74 12.06
C PRO A 8 -13.04 -21.94 11.12
N LEU A 9 -13.07 -22.27 9.83
CA LEU A 9 -13.93 -21.59 8.86
C LEU A 9 -15.42 -21.88 9.10
N GLU A 10 -15.76 -23.12 9.48
CA GLU A 10 -17.13 -23.50 9.85
C GLU A 10 -17.59 -22.78 11.13
N GLU A 11 -16.75 -22.74 12.17
CA GLU A 11 -17.05 -22.01 13.41
C GLU A 11 -17.25 -20.50 13.13
N LEU A 12 -16.38 -19.92 12.31
CA LEU A 12 -16.48 -18.52 11.93
C LEU A 12 -17.74 -18.22 11.10
N ALA A 13 -18.07 -19.11 10.16
CA ALA A 13 -19.29 -19.03 9.36
C ALA A 13 -20.55 -19.01 10.23
N GLN A 14 -20.63 -19.93 11.20
CA GLN A 14 -21.73 -19.98 12.17
C GLN A 14 -21.80 -18.73 13.04
N LYS A 15 -20.67 -18.29 13.58
CA LYS A 15 -20.58 -17.09 14.45
C LYS A 15 -21.00 -15.80 13.73
N LEU A 16 -20.68 -15.69 12.44
CA LEU A 16 -20.97 -14.50 11.63
C LEU A 16 -22.31 -14.58 10.90
N ASP A 17 -23.04 -15.69 11.01
CA ASP A 17 -24.26 -15.95 10.23
C ASP A 17 -24.04 -15.75 8.72
N ARG A 18 -22.98 -16.39 8.21
CA ARG A 18 -22.57 -16.32 6.80
C ARG A 18 -22.15 -17.69 6.31
N SER A 19 -22.32 -17.93 5.00
CA SER A 19 -21.84 -19.18 4.41
C SER A 19 -20.31 -19.20 4.31
N LYS A 20 -19.70 -20.38 4.39
CA LYS A 20 -18.26 -20.56 4.15
C LYS A 20 -17.82 -19.99 2.80
N ASN A 21 -18.64 -20.19 1.76
CA ASN A 21 -18.38 -19.65 0.43
C ASN A 21 -18.35 -18.12 0.41
N TYR A 22 -19.22 -17.45 1.19
CA TYR A 22 -19.17 -16.00 1.33
C TYR A 22 -17.84 -15.56 1.94
N LEU A 23 -17.42 -16.19 3.04
CA LEU A 23 -16.16 -15.86 3.73
C LEU A 23 -14.92 -16.13 2.85
N ILE A 24 -14.90 -17.24 2.12
CA ILE A 24 -13.83 -17.55 1.16
C ILE A 24 -13.73 -16.45 0.10
N ASN A 25 -14.86 -16.06 -0.50
CA ASN A 25 -14.86 -15.01 -1.52
C ASN A 25 -14.42 -13.65 -0.96
N GLN A 26 -14.78 -13.33 0.29
CA GLN A 26 -14.27 -12.12 0.95
C GLN A 26 -12.76 -12.19 1.17
N ALA A 27 -12.25 -13.29 1.71
CA ALA A 27 -10.82 -13.48 1.91
C ALA A 27 -10.02 -13.38 0.60
N VAL A 28 -10.54 -13.94 -0.49
CA VAL A 28 -9.93 -13.85 -1.83
C VAL A 28 -9.94 -12.41 -2.34
N LYS A 29 -11.06 -11.68 -2.21
CA LYS A 29 -11.14 -10.25 -2.60
C LYS A 29 -10.13 -9.40 -1.85
N GLU A 30 -10.05 -9.58 -0.54
CA GLU A 30 -9.08 -8.85 0.28
C GLU A 30 -7.64 -9.22 -0.05
N PHE A 31 -7.36 -10.50 -0.31
CA PHE A 31 -6.03 -10.94 -0.72
C PHE A 31 -5.61 -10.29 -2.03
N ILE A 32 -6.47 -10.29 -3.05
CA ILE A 32 -6.21 -9.62 -4.33
C ILE A 32 -5.97 -8.12 -4.12
N SER A 33 -6.79 -7.46 -3.30
CA SER A 33 -6.62 -6.05 -3.00
C SER A 33 -5.28 -5.75 -2.32
N ARG A 34 -4.84 -6.60 -1.39
CA ARG A 34 -3.54 -6.47 -0.73
C ARG A 34 -2.38 -6.65 -1.73
N GLN A 35 -2.46 -7.67 -2.58
CA GLN A 35 -1.47 -7.91 -3.63
C GLN A 35 -1.35 -6.72 -4.60
N ALA A 36 -2.48 -6.11 -5.01
CA ALA A 36 -2.45 -4.94 -5.87
C ALA A 36 -1.76 -3.73 -5.22
N VAL A 37 -1.96 -3.52 -3.91
CA VAL A 37 -1.29 -2.45 -3.16
C VAL A 37 0.20 -2.73 -3.00
N GLU A 38 0.58 -3.98 -2.72
CA GLU A 38 1.98 -4.39 -2.61
C GLU A 38 2.72 -4.20 -3.94
N GLU A 39 2.12 -4.61 -5.05
CA GLU A 39 2.69 -4.41 -6.39
C GLU A 39 2.87 -2.92 -6.71
N ALA A 40 1.86 -2.08 -6.44
CA ALA A 40 1.96 -0.64 -6.68
C ALA A 40 3.13 -0.02 -5.88
N ARG A 41 3.25 -0.34 -4.58
CA ARG A 41 4.36 0.13 -3.75
C ARG A 41 5.72 -0.37 -4.23
N TRP A 42 5.77 -1.59 -4.76
CA TRP A 42 6.98 -2.14 -5.33
C TRP A 42 7.40 -1.38 -6.60
N GLN A 43 6.46 -1.05 -7.48
CA GLN A 43 6.73 -0.22 -8.65
C GLN A 43 7.20 1.19 -8.26
N ASP A 44 6.56 1.84 -7.28
CA ASP A 44 6.99 3.15 -6.76
C ASP A 44 8.43 3.09 -6.22
N THR A 45 8.80 1.99 -5.56
CA THR A 45 10.16 1.77 -5.04
C THR A 45 11.18 1.64 -6.16
N LEU A 46 10.85 0.90 -7.23
CA LEU A 46 11.71 0.74 -8.39
C LEU A 46 11.93 2.07 -9.13
N GLU A 47 10.88 2.87 -9.29
CA GLU A 47 10.95 4.21 -9.89
C GLU A 47 11.85 5.14 -9.06
N ALA A 48 11.68 5.17 -7.74
CA ALA A 48 12.54 5.97 -6.86
C ALA A 48 14.01 5.54 -6.93
N LEU A 49 14.29 4.23 -6.97
CA LEU A 49 15.65 3.71 -7.14
C LEU A 49 16.25 4.07 -8.50
N ASP A 50 15.46 4.08 -9.56
CA ASP A 50 15.90 4.50 -10.90
C ASP A 50 16.22 6.01 -10.94
N SER A 51 15.39 6.84 -10.32
CA SER A 51 15.65 8.28 -10.16
C SER A 51 17.02 8.56 -9.53
N VAL A 52 17.32 7.86 -8.42
CA VAL A 52 18.62 7.99 -7.73
C VAL A 52 19.78 7.51 -8.61
N LYS A 53 19.62 6.41 -9.34
CA LYS A 53 20.65 5.89 -10.26
C LYS A 53 20.96 6.85 -11.40
N ASN A 54 19.98 7.65 -11.81
CA ASN A 54 20.13 8.64 -12.89
C ASN A 54 20.51 10.04 -12.36
N ASP A 55 20.95 10.15 -11.10
CA ASP A 55 21.33 11.41 -10.43
C ASP A 55 20.20 12.47 -10.43
N HIS A 56 18.93 12.07 -10.54
CA HIS A 56 17.77 12.94 -10.36
C HIS A 56 17.52 13.15 -8.86
N LEU A 57 18.40 13.95 -8.24
CA LEU A 57 18.42 14.26 -6.82
C LEU A 57 18.02 15.71 -6.59
N VAL A 58 17.39 15.98 -5.45
CA VAL A 58 17.04 17.32 -4.98
C VAL A 58 17.85 17.63 -3.73
N ASP A 59 18.32 18.87 -3.61
CA ASP A 59 19.02 19.34 -2.42
C ASP A 59 18.10 19.37 -1.19
N GLU A 60 18.61 18.87 -0.06
CA GLU A 60 17.85 18.77 1.19
C GLU A 60 17.42 20.15 1.71
N GLN A 61 18.26 21.18 1.56
CA GLN A 61 17.93 22.53 1.99
C GLN A 61 16.77 23.10 1.18
N GLU A 62 16.73 22.87 -0.14
CA GLU A 62 15.61 23.31 -0.98
C GLU A 62 14.29 22.64 -0.57
N VAL A 63 14.33 21.35 -0.22
CA VAL A 63 13.16 20.63 0.29
C VAL A 63 12.72 21.18 1.65
N THR A 64 13.67 21.41 2.57
CA THR A 64 13.38 21.94 3.90
C THR A 64 12.76 23.34 3.83
N GLU A 65 13.34 24.25 3.05
CA GLU A 65 12.78 25.60 2.85
C GLU A 65 11.39 25.57 2.21
N TRP A 66 11.13 24.61 1.33
CA TRP A 66 9.81 24.42 0.74
C TRP A 66 8.80 23.94 1.79
N LEU A 67 9.13 22.94 2.60
CA LEU A 67 8.27 22.43 3.68
C LEU A 67 7.96 23.51 4.72
N GLU A 68 8.95 24.33 5.09
CA GLU A 68 8.77 25.44 6.04
C GLU A 68 7.85 26.55 5.51
N SER A 69 7.73 26.67 4.18
CA SER A 69 6.82 27.63 3.56
C SER A 69 5.35 27.20 3.59
N TRP A 70 5.05 25.96 4.00
CA TRP A 70 3.69 25.46 4.11
C TRP A 70 2.94 26.24 5.19
N GLY A 71 1.92 27.00 4.78
CA GLY A 71 1.11 27.84 5.69
C GLY A 71 1.56 29.29 5.81
N SER A 72 2.60 29.71 5.07
CA SER A 72 3.02 31.10 4.93
C SER A 72 3.07 31.50 3.45
N ASP A 73 4.25 31.45 2.85
CA ASP A 73 4.58 31.96 1.52
C ASP A 73 4.36 30.94 0.40
N ASN A 74 4.00 29.70 0.75
CA ASN A 74 3.59 28.62 -0.16
C ASN A 74 4.53 28.49 -1.37
N LYS A 75 5.84 28.36 -1.11
CA LYS A 75 6.87 28.22 -2.16
C LYS A 75 6.51 27.02 -3.06
N PRO A 76 6.85 27.06 -4.36
CA PRO A 76 6.69 25.89 -5.22
C PRO A 76 7.64 24.77 -4.76
N PRO A 77 7.27 23.49 -4.98
CA PRO A 77 8.15 22.37 -4.68
C PRO A 77 9.43 22.46 -5.53
N PRO A 78 10.56 21.96 -4.99
CA PRO A 78 11.79 21.84 -5.76
C PRO A 78 11.61 20.86 -6.92
N ARG A 79 12.43 21.02 -7.97
CA ARG A 79 12.32 20.24 -9.21
C ARG A 79 13.29 19.07 -9.21
N LEU A 80 12.82 17.90 -9.63
CA LEU A 80 13.62 16.74 -10.01
C LEU A 80 14.23 16.92 -11.41
#